data_AF-A0A2E9CC37-F1
#
_entry.id   AF-A0A2E9CC37-F1
#
_cell.length_a   1.000
_cell.length_b   1.000
_cell.length_c   1.000
_cell.angle_alpha   90.00
_cell.angle_beta   90.00
_cell.angle_gamma   90.00
#
_symmetry.space_group_name_H-M   'P 1'
#
loop_
_entity.id
_entity.type
_entity.pdbx_description
1 polymer ?
#
loop_
_entity_poly.entity_id
_entity_poly.type
_entity_poly.pdbx_seq_one_letter_code
_entity_poly.pdbx_strand_id
1 'polypeptide(L)'
;MEEDNLLFIGAILSIALGGLSLRLVRRNQTLAWNEAIAAHILCLMFITKGIQNAATGYVNQSTGTEWQFWVELGFSMDYVFSSSVLAISLLYPVPLLRNIKQVKIGLSLVAGFTLYRLTLDIVGLNFTALGLPGIIYYAAAIIWGSVYFKFRLISSEKRNDSTRNISLLAGLFTTLVLGHVWMWWPGLLLQAEYFFYFDLGGGNFTSTLWDYMWMSGYSIGIAAGLAMICTEVYLTINGDSNKLLYILLPYFILGIVGFSVYTAYDDAGFVINSQKTDILQIWSVFTTNLHFTIARPIIAMYILLKFGLFDINEETKPMAKMMSIILIVVATSAILELVQAVIPINQMISAALLGIIIAFGIGWEEKSFNNLVSNQAPIRDGIDKKWFPEISIPRKYINRIDLACLVYCLISLLVAFVIWEMDILLQIAIERGAQNDL
;
A
#
# COMPACT_ATOMS: atom_id res chain seq x y z
N MET A 1 -4.23 -13.53 18.09
CA MET A 1 -4.46 -12.53 19.15
C MET A 1 -3.63 -11.26 18.92
N GLU A 2 -2.30 -11.31 18.82
CA GLU A 2 -1.48 -10.09 18.53
C GLU A 2 -1.65 -9.57 17.09
N GLU A 3 -1.74 -10.47 16.11
CA GLU A 3 -1.94 -10.10 14.70
C GLU A 3 -3.31 -9.44 14.46
N ASP A 4 -4.36 -9.95 15.12
CA ASP A 4 -5.73 -9.43 15.00
C ASP A 4 -5.82 -8.00 15.55
N ASN A 5 -5.19 -7.75 16.70
CA ASN A 5 -5.12 -6.41 17.30
C ASN A 5 -4.47 -5.41 16.34
N LEU A 6 -3.36 -5.78 15.71
CA LEU A 6 -2.66 -4.94 14.75
C LEU A 6 -3.52 -4.64 13.51
N LEU A 7 -4.32 -5.60 13.04
CA LEU A 7 -5.25 -5.40 11.92
C LEU A 7 -6.35 -4.40 12.27
N PHE A 8 -6.99 -4.50 13.44
CA PHE A 8 -8.01 -3.54 13.87
C PHE A 8 -7.43 -2.15 14.13
N ILE A 9 -6.23 -2.06 14.72
CA ILE A 9 -5.53 -0.80 14.90
C ILE A 9 -5.23 -0.16 13.53
N GLY A 10 -4.69 -0.96 12.59
CA GLY A 10 -4.43 -0.53 11.22
C GLY A 10 -5.70 -0.11 10.46
N ALA A 11 -6.83 -0.76 10.75
CA ALA A 11 -8.13 -0.42 10.19
C ALA A 11 -8.60 0.97 10.63
N ILE A 12 -8.63 1.22 11.95
CA ILE A 12 -9.02 2.51 12.52
C ILE A 12 -8.10 3.62 12.01
N LEU A 13 -6.79 3.38 12.00
CA LEU A 13 -5.80 4.33 11.50
C LEU A 13 -6.06 4.70 10.03
N SER A 14 -6.23 3.70 9.17
CA SER A 14 -6.40 3.93 7.73
C SER A 14 -7.70 4.65 7.41
N ILE A 15 -8.81 4.30 8.09
CA ILE A 15 -10.10 4.99 7.93
C ILE A 15 -10.02 6.42 8.45
N ALA A 16 -9.46 6.64 9.64
CA ALA A 16 -9.35 7.96 10.24
C ALA A 16 -8.48 8.88 9.37
N LEU A 17 -7.30 8.42 8.95
CA LEU A 17 -6.43 9.19 8.07
C LEU A 17 -7.09 9.46 6.73
N GLY A 18 -7.60 8.43 6.05
CA GLY A 18 -8.25 8.59 4.75
C GLY A 18 -9.45 9.54 4.80
N GLY A 19 -10.29 9.44 5.83
CA GLY A 19 -11.46 10.31 6.02
C GLY A 19 -11.09 11.77 6.34
N LEU A 20 -10.14 11.97 7.25
CA LEU A 20 -9.65 13.31 7.61
C LEU A 20 -8.95 13.97 6.41
N SER A 21 -8.08 13.22 5.71
CA SER A 21 -7.43 13.65 4.47
C SER A 21 -8.45 14.05 3.41
N LEU A 22 -9.48 13.21 3.17
CA LEU A 22 -10.47 13.47 2.14
C LEU A 22 -11.22 14.79 2.36
N ARG A 23 -11.54 15.10 3.62
CA ARG A 23 -12.16 16.38 3.99
C ARG A 23 -11.24 17.57 3.69
N LEU A 24 -9.93 17.43 3.87
CA LEU A 24 -8.95 18.46 3.51
C LEU A 24 -8.81 18.62 1.98
N VAL A 25 -8.71 17.51 1.23
CA VAL A 25 -8.64 17.54 -0.24
C VAL A 25 -9.87 18.19 -0.86
N ARG A 26 -11.06 17.92 -0.32
CA ARG A 26 -12.32 18.51 -0.80
C ARG A 26 -12.35 20.04 -0.67
N ARG A 27 -11.67 20.58 0.34
CA ARG A 27 -11.58 22.03 0.58
C ARG A 27 -10.49 22.70 -0.27
N ASN A 28 -9.49 21.94 -0.71
CA ASN A 28 -8.42 22.47 -1.54
C ASN A 28 -8.90 22.71 -2.99
N GLN A 29 -8.94 23.98 -3.41
CA GLN A 29 -9.33 24.40 -4.76
C GLN A 29 -8.15 24.76 -5.66
N THR A 30 -6.92 24.81 -5.13
CA THR A 30 -5.74 25.28 -5.87
C THR A 30 -5.00 24.16 -6.61
N LEU A 31 -5.30 22.91 -6.28
CA LEU A 31 -4.68 21.74 -6.91
C LEU A 31 -5.00 21.65 -8.39
N ALA A 32 -3.97 21.31 -9.16
CA ALA A 32 -4.15 20.95 -10.56
C ALA A 32 -4.95 19.64 -10.71
N TRP A 33 -5.55 19.46 -11.87
CA TRP A 33 -6.49 18.35 -12.13
C TRP A 33 -5.95 16.96 -11.75
N ASN A 34 -4.69 16.67 -12.07
CA ASN A 34 -4.07 15.35 -11.84
C ASN A 34 -3.73 15.11 -10.37
N GLU A 35 -3.13 16.10 -9.71
CA GLU A 35 -2.86 16.09 -8.26
C GLU A 35 -4.16 15.95 -7.48
N ALA A 36 -5.18 16.67 -7.90
CA ALA A 36 -6.44 16.68 -7.19
C ALA A 36 -7.18 15.34 -7.34
N ILE A 37 -7.19 14.72 -8.53
CA ILE A 37 -7.74 13.36 -8.70
C ILE A 37 -6.91 12.34 -7.90
N ALA A 38 -5.58 12.40 -7.98
CA ALA A 38 -4.70 11.49 -7.26
C ALA A 38 -4.89 11.61 -5.74
N ALA A 39 -5.05 12.82 -5.20
CA ALA A 39 -5.31 13.05 -3.78
C ALA A 39 -6.64 12.42 -3.33
N HIS A 40 -7.72 12.60 -4.11
CA HIS A 40 -9.00 11.95 -3.82
C HIS A 40 -8.88 10.42 -3.81
N ILE A 41 -8.28 9.84 -4.86
CA ILE A 41 -8.09 8.40 -4.99
C ILE A 41 -7.22 7.86 -3.86
N LEU A 42 -6.14 8.57 -3.49
CA LEU A 42 -5.26 8.18 -2.40
C LEU A 42 -5.99 8.16 -1.06
N CYS A 43 -6.86 9.13 -0.78
CA CYS A 43 -7.66 9.14 0.45
C CYS A 43 -8.64 7.97 0.51
N LEU A 44 -9.35 7.72 -0.60
CA LEU A 44 -10.31 6.62 -0.72
C LEU A 44 -9.62 5.26 -0.60
N MET A 45 -8.42 5.12 -1.17
CA MET A 45 -7.57 3.93 -1.07
C MET A 45 -7.30 3.54 0.39
N PHE A 46 -7.07 4.51 1.29
CA PHE A 46 -6.87 4.21 2.72
C PHE A 46 -8.18 3.89 3.45
N ILE A 47 -9.28 4.53 3.09
CA ILE A 47 -10.60 4.19 3.66
C ILE A 47 -10.92 2.72 3.33
N THR A 48 -10.79 2.31 2.07
CA THR A 48 -11.07 0.92 1.68
C THR A 48 -10.05 -0.05 2.25
N LYS A 49 -8.76 0.32 2.34
CA LYS A 49 -7.76 -0.53 3.00
C LYS A 49 -8.07 -0.72 4.48
N GLY A 50 -8.62 0.28 5.15
CA GLY A 50 -9.05 0.15 6.53
C GLY A 50 -10.24 -0.80 6.70
N ILE A 51 -11.22 -0.76 5.79
CA ILE A 51 -12.31 -1.75 5.74
C ILE A 51 -11.74 -3.15 5.50
N GLN A 52 -10.79 -3.29 4.57
CA GLN A 52 -10.13 -4.56 4.28
C GLN A 52 -9.40 -5.14 5.49
N ASN A 53 -8.63 -4.32 6.22
CA ASN A 53 -7.95 -4.75 7.44
C ASN A 53 -8.94 -5.22 8.51
N ALA A 54 -10.06 -4.50 8.69
CA ALA A 54 -11.11 -4.92 9.62
C ALA A 54 -11.75 -6.24 9.20
N ALA A 55 -12.05 -6.40 7.90
CA ALA A 55 -12.59 -7.64 7.36
C ALA A 55 -11.63 -8.82 7.61
N THR A 56 -10.33 -8.66 7.33
CA THR A 56 -9.31 -9.68 7.63
C THR A 56 -9.25 -10.01 9.12
N GLY A 57 -9.36 -9.01 10.02
CA GLY A 57 -9.43 -9.26 11.45
C GLY A 57 -10.65 -10.09 11.86
N TYR A 58 -11.80 -9.89 11.21
CA TYR A 58 -13.00 -10.70 11.44
C TYR A 58 -12.91 -12.10 10.84
N VAL A 59 -12.20 -12.30 9.72
CA VAL A 59 -11.91 -13.65 9.18
C VAL A 59 -11.25 -14.51 10.25
N ASN A 60 -10.21 -13.98 10.91
CA ASN A 60 -9.44 -14.71 11.92
C ASN A 60 -10.24 -15.06 13.18
N GLN A 61 -11.35 -14.35 13.44
CA GLN A 61 -12.23 -14.58 14.59
C GLN A 61 -13.48 -15.39 14.23
N SER A 62 -13.69 -15.69 12.95
CA SER A 62 -14.87 -16.42 12.49
C SER A 62 -14.84 -17.87 12.96
N THR A 63 -16.00 -18.40 13.34
CA THR A 63 -16.15 -19.77 13.89
C THR A 63 -17.12 -20.64 13.09
N GLY A 64 -18.00 -20.02 12.28
CA GLY A 64 -18.90 -20.69 11.35
C GLY A 64 -18.53 -20.41 9.90
N THR A 65 -19.52 -20.32 9.00
CA THR A 65 -19.29 -20.04 7.56
C THR A 65 -19.18 -18.55 7.23
N GLU A 66 -19.37 -17.67 8.21
CA GLU A 66 -19.31 -16.21 8.07
C GLU A 66 -17.94 -15.69 7.62
N TRP A 67 -16.88 -16.50 7.74
CA TRP A 67 -15.56 -16.15 7.22
C TRP A 67 -15.61 -15.85 5.71
N GLN A 68 -16.51 -16.49 4.95
CA GLN A 68 -16.67 -16.29 3.51
C GLN A 68 -17.06 -14.84 3.20
N PHE A 69 -18.00 -14.28 3.98
CA PHE A 69 -18.42 -12.88 3.87
C PHE A 69 -17.22 -11.95 4.09
N TRP A 70 -16.45 -12.18 5.16
CA TRP A 70 -15.33 -11.33 5.52
C TRP A 70 -14.15 -11.44 4.54
N VAL A 71 -13.87 -12.65 4.03
CA VAL A 71 -12.85 -12.88 2.99
C VAL A 71 -13.22 -12.13 1.72
N GLU A 72 -14.45 -12.28 1.24
CA GLU A 72 -14.91 -11.60 0.04
C GLU A 72 -14.89 -10.08 0.20
N LEU A 73 -15.40 -9.57 1.33
CA LEU A 73 -15.33 -8.14 1.61
C LEU A 73 -13.88 -7.63 1.62
N GLY A 74 -12.95 -8.41 2.17
CA GLY A 74 -11.52 -8.14 2.15
C GLY A 74 -10.97 -8.02 0.72
N PHE A 75 -11.19 -9.02 -0.13
CA PHE A 75 -10.74 -9.01 -1.53
C PHE A 75 -11.38 -7.88 -2.34
N SER A 76 -12.69 -7.70 -2.21
CA SER A 76 -13.44 -6.63 -2.83
C SER A 76 -12.85 -5.24 -2.54
N MET A 77 -12.44 -4.98 -1.29
CA MET A 77 -11.78 -3.74 -0.90
C MET A 77 -10.34 -3.64 -1.41
N ASP A 78 -9.62 -4.75 -1.54
CA ASP A 78 -8.27 -4.79 -2.12
C ASP A 78 -8.31 -4.54 -3.65
N TYR A 79 -9.40 -4.84 -4.35
CA TYR A 79 -9.57 -4.41 -5.75
C TYR A 79 -9.64 -2.90 -5.89
N VAL A 80 -10.24 -2.19 -4.93
CA VAL A 80 -10.22 -0.72 -4.91
C VAL A 80 -8.80 -0.23 -4.66
N PHE A 81 -8.05 -0.85 -3.76
CA PHE A 81 -6.64 -0.52 -3.54
C PHE A 81 -5.82 -0.70 -4.83
N SER A 82 -5.97 -1.86 -5.47
CA SER A 82 -5.29 -2.20 -6.73
C SER A 82 -5.61 -1.22 -7.85
N SER A 83 -6.89 -0.90 -8.01
CA SER A 83 -7.38 0.04 -9.02
C SER A 83 -6.92 1.47 -8.72
N SER A 84 -6.84 1.85 -7.44
CA SER A 84 -6.30 3.14 -7.00
C SER A 84 -4.83 3.29 -7.38
N VAL A 85 -4.01 2.25 -7.15
CA VAL A 85 -2.60 2.22 -7.58
C VAL A 85 -2.48 2.41 -9.09
N LEU A 86 -3.28 1.66 -9.87
CA LEU A 86 -3.30 1.80 -11.33
C LEU A 86 -3.68 3.23 -11.76
N ALA A 87 -4.76 3.79 -11.21
CA ALA A 87 -5.20 5.14 -11.54
C ALA A 87 -4.15 6.21 -11.18
N ILE A 88 -3.59 6.15 -9.98
CA ILE A 88 -2.56 7.11 -9.53
C ILE A 88 -1.33 6.98 -10.41
N SER A 89 -0.87 5.75 -10.74
CA SER A 89 0.30 5.55 -11.60
C SER A 89 0.18 6.22 -12.98
N LEU A 90 -1.02 6.30 -13.52
CA LEU A 90 -1.30 6.95 -14.81
C LEU A 90 -1.39 8.49 -14.71
N LEU A 91 -1.59 9.04 -13.52
CA LEU A 91 -1.93 10.45 -13.29
C LEU A 91 -0.85 11.24 -12.53
N TYR A 92 -0.10 10.58 -11.65
CA TYR A 92 0.75 11.21 -10.66
C TYR A 92 1.97 10.32 -10.28
N PRO A 93 3.19 10.86 -10.12
CA PRO A 93 3.55 12.29 -10.09
C PRO A 93 3.53 13.00 -11.45
N VAL A 94 3.79 12.28 -12.54
CA VAL A 94 3.78 12.81 -13.91
C VAL A 94 2.63 12.18 -14.67
N PRO A 95 1.67 12.97 -15.18
CA PRO A 95 0.50 12.42 -15.86
C PRO A 95 0.89 11.80 -17.21
N LEU A 96 0.69 10.49 -17.34
CA LEU A 96 0.80 9.77 -18.61
C LEU A 96 -0.42 10.01 -19.51
N LEU A 97 -1.58 10.26 -18.90
CA LEU A 97 -2.80 10.63 -19.61
C LEU A 97 -2.77 12.14 -19.92
N ARG A 98 -2.55 12.49 -21.18
CA ARG A 98 -2.22 13.87 -21.60
C ARG A 98 -3.40 14.69 -22.11
N ASN A 99 -4.54 14.06 -22.39
CA ASN A 99 -5.74 14.75 -22.86
C ASN A 99 -7.01 14.22 -22.18
N ILE A 100 -8.10 14.99 -22.26
CA ILE A 100 -9.36 14.63 -21.58
C ILE A 100 -9.95 13.29 -22.04
N LYS A 101 -9.74 12.91 -23.31
CA LYS A 101 -10.21 11.62 -23.84
C LYS A 101 -9.40 10.47 -23.22
N GLN A 102 -8.08 10.60 -23.15
CA GLN A 102 -7.18 9.65 -22.50
C GLN A 102 -7.48 9.53 -21.00
N VAL A 103 -7.75 10.63 -20.30
CA VAL A 103 -8.15 10.60 -18.89
C VAL A 103 -9.47 9.82 -18.72
N LYS A 104 -10.48 10.11 -19.54
CA LYS A 104 -11.76 9.39 -19.51
C LYS A 104 -11.59 7.90 -19.78
N ILE A 105 -10.87 7.54 -20.86
CA ILE A 105 -10.64 6.14 -21.24
C ILE A 105 -9.84 5.42 -20.16
N GLY A 106 -8.72 5.99 -19.71
CA GLY A 106 -7.84 5.39 -18.71
C GLY A 106 -8.57 5.15 -17.38
N LEU A 107 -9.28 6.14 -16.86
CA LEU A 107 -10.06 5.97 -15.62
C LEU A 107 -11.25 5.01 -15.80
N SER A 108 -11.87 4.97 -16.99
CA SER A 108 -12.94 4.01 -17.27
C SER A 108 -12.42 2.58 -17.36
N LEU A 109 -11.22 2.36 -17.91
CA LEU A 109 -10.57 1.05 -17.93
C LEU A 109 -10.22 0.60 -16.52
N VAL A 110 -9.71 1.50 -15.68
CA VAL A 110 -9.41 1.17 -14.28
C VAL A 110 -10.69 0.82 -13.50
N ALA A 111 -11.75 1.62 -13.64
CA ALA A 111 -13.03 1.32 -13.01
C ALA A 111 -13.65 0.01 -13.56
N GLY A 112 -13.54 -0.22 -14.86
CA GLY A 112 -13.97 -1.46 -15.50
C GLY A 112 -13.19 -2.67 -15.00
N PHE A 113 -11.88 -2.52 -14.73
CA PHE A 113 -11.06 -3.57 -14.13
C PHE A 113 -11.53 -3.93 -12.71
N THR A 114 -11.88 -2.93 -11.89
CA THR A 114 -12.45 -3.18 -10.55
C THR A 114 -13.77 -3.95 -10.63
N LEU A 115 -14.67 -3.55 -11.54
CA LEU A 115 -15.96 -4.23 -11.73
C LEU A 115 -15.81 -5.62 -12.33
N TYR A 116 -14.85 -5.80 -13.24
CA TYR A 116 -14.50 -7.10 -13.81
C TYR A 116 -14.05 -8.07 -12.73
N ARG A 117 -13.15 -7.64 -11.82
CA ARG A 117 -12.74 -8.44 -10.66
C ARG A 117 -13.93 -8.87 -9.82
N LEU A 118 -14.79 -7.92 -9.45
CA LEU A 118 -16.00 -8.19 -8.67
C LEU A 118 -16.95 -9.19 -9.36
N THR A 119 -17.01 -9.14 -10.69
CA THR A 119 -17.81 -10.08 -11.48
C THR A 119 -17.20 -11.48 -11.45
N LEU A 120 -15.87 -11.60 -11.44
CA LEU A 120 -15.21 -12.90 -11.31
C LEU A 120 -15.47 -13.54 -9.95
N ASP A 121 -15.62 -12.78 -8.87
CA ASP A 121 -15.96 -13.34 -7.56
C ASP A 121 -17.34 -14.00 -7.58
N ILE A 122 -18.35 -13.31 -8.14
CA ILE A 122 -19.72 -13.85 -8.26
C ILE A 122 -19.75 -15.15 -9.08
N VAL A 123 -18.90 -15.26 -10.11
CA VAL A 123 -18.83 -16.44 -10.98
C VAL A 123 -17.87 -17.52 -10.41
N GLY A 124 -17.19 -17.25 -9.29
CA GLY A 124 -16.24 -18.19 -8.67
C GLY A 124 -14.91 -18.37 -9.41
N LEU A 125 -14.52 -17.39 -10.24
CA LEU A 125 -13.32 -17.43 -11.07
C LEU A 125 -12.21 -16.47 -10.61
N ASN A 126 -12.39 -15.80 -9.48
CA ASN A 126 -11.45 -14.80 -8.94
C ASN A 126 -10.07 -15.36 -8.57
N PHE A 127 -10.00 -16.60 -8.08
CA PHE A 127 -8.76 -17.30 -7.77
C PHE A 127 -8.15 -18.06 -8.97
N THR A 128 -8.37 -17.54 -10.17
CA THR A 128 -7.77 -18.05 -11.42
C THR A 128 -6.95 -16.96 -12.09
N ALA A 129 -6.09 -17.35 -13.04
CA ALA A 129 -5.28 -16.40 -13.81
C ALA A 129 -6.08 -15.26 -14.46
N LEU A 130 -7.39 -15.45 -14.71
CA LEU A 130 -8.29 -14.42 -15.24
C LEU A 130 -8.41 -13.21 -14.32
N GLY A 131 -8.18 -13.37 -13.02
CA GLY A 131 -8.05 -12.27 -12.09
C GLY A 131 -6.94 -11.31 -12.53
N LEU A 132 -5.83 -11.79 -13.10
CA LEU A 132 -4.59 -11.02 -13.26
C LEU A 132 -3.97 -10.65 -11.89
N PRO A 133 -3.74 -11.64 -10.99
CA PRO A 133 -3.01 -11.40 -9.74
C PRO A 133 -1.65 -10.76 -10.01
N GLY A 134 -1.18 -9.92 -9.08
CA GLY A 134 0.12 -9.26 -9.20
C GLY A 134 0.22 -8.07 -10.18
N ILE A 135 -0.84 -7.73 -10.94
CA ILE A 135 -0.81 -6.61 -11.91
C ILE A 135 -0.40 -5.27 -11.28
N ILE A 136 -0.72 -5.06 -10.00
CA ILE A 136 -0.35 -3.87 -9.25
C ILE A 136 1.17 -3.71 -9.10
N TYR A 137 1.89 -4.83 -9.00
CA TYR A 137 3.34 -4.84 -8.85
C TYR A 137 4.00 -4.47 -10.16
N TYR A 138 3.46 -4.95 -11.29
CA TYR A 138 3.89 -4.52 -12.61
C TYR A 138 3.68 -3.04 -12.83
N ALA A 139 2.49 -2.51 -12.48
CA ALA A 139 2.22 -1.08 -12.65
C ALA A 139 3.14 -0.21 -11.80
N ALA A 140 3.34 -0.56 -10.52
CA ALA A 140 4.25 0.17 -9.64
C ALA A 140 5.71 0.09 -10.13
N ALA A 141 6.19 -1.11 -10.46
CA ALA A 141 7.56 -1.33 -10.90
C ALA A 141 7.86 -0.65 -12.24
N ILE A 142 6.98 -0.80 -13.23
CA ILE A 142 7.21 -0.31 -14.59
C ILE A 142 6.93 1.19 -14.66
N ILE A 143 5.76 1.65 -14.21
CA ILE A 143 5.35 3.05 -14.40
C ILE A 143 6.11 3.96 -13.44
N TRP A 144 5.95 3.77 -12.13
CA TRP A 144 6.63 4.62 -11.15
C TRP A 144 8.13 4.38 -11.14
N GLY A 145 8.60 3.14 -11.31
CA GLY A 145 10.04 2.87 -11.48
C GLY A 145 10.62 3.60 -12.69
N SER A 146 9.96 3.59 -13.85
CA SER A 146 10.44 4.35 -15.03
C SER A 146 10.46 5.85 -14.79
N VAL A 147 9.42 6.41 -14.16
CA VAL A 147 9.39 7.84 -13.79
C VAL A 147 10.52 8.15 -12.81
N TYR A 148 10.72 7.32 -11.80
CA TYR A 148 11.82 7.46 -10.85
C TYR A 148 13.17 7.52 -11.58
N PHE A 149 13.52 6.51 -12.38
CA PHE A 149 14.80 6.47 -13.09
C PHE A 149 14.96 7.63 -14.06
N LYS A 150 13.89 7.97 -14.80
CA LYS A 150 13.92 9.06 -15.78
C LYS A 150 14.30 10.39 -15.15
N PHE A 151 13.76 10.70 -13.97
CA PHE A 151 14.00 11.97 -13.28
C PHE A 151 15.24 11.94 -12.38
N ARG A 152 15.56 10.79 -11.78
CA ARG A 152 16.75 10.63 -10.93
C ARG A 152 18.04 10.71 -11.74
N LEU A 153 18.06 10.14 -12.94
CA LEU A 153 19.23 10.06 -13.81
C LEU A 153 19.38 11.26 -14.78
N ILE A 154 18.60 12.33 -14.59
CA ILE A 154 18.79 13.58 -15.36
C ILE A 154 20.19 14.13 -15.08
N SER A 155 20.87 14.62 -16.12
CA SER A 155 22.19 15.24 -16.01
C SER A 155 22.16 16.44 -15.06
N SER A 156 23.24 16.64 -14.30
CA SER A 156 23.31 17.68 -13.26
C SER A 156 22.98 19.08 -13.78
N GLU A 157 23.29 19.38 -15.04
CA GLU A 157 22.99 20.66 -15.70
C GLU A 157 21.49 20.94 -15.91
N LYS A 158 20.69 19.88 -16.09
CA LYS A 158 19.24 19.97 -16.35
C LYS A 158 18.41 19.66 -15.11
N ARG A 159 19.07 19.41 -13.99
CA ARG A 159 18.45 19.00 -12.74
C ARG A 159 18.04 20.23 -11.94
N ASN A 160 16.82 20.22 -11.45
CA ASN A 160 16.28 21.20 -10.51
C ASN A 160 15.61 20.50 -9.33
N ASP A 161 15.18 21.26 -8.33
CA ASP A 161 14.53 20.69 -7.15
C ASP A 161 13.25 19.93 -7.50
N SER A 162 12.46 20.40 -8.47
CA SER A 162 11.26 19.70 -8.96
C SER A 162 11.57 18.33 -9.54
N THR A 163 12.64 18.17 -10.33
CA THR A 163 13.04 16.86 -10.87
C THR A 163 13.45 15.90 -9.75
N ARG A 164 14.14 16.40 -8.72
CA ARG A 164 14.48 15.61 -7.53
C ARG A 164 13.22 15.21 -6.76
N ASN A 165 12.29 16.14 -6.58
CA ASN A 165 11.01 15.92 -5.92
C ASN A 165 10.12 14.92 -6.66
N ILE A 166 10.05 14.96 -8.00
CA ILE A 166 9.35 13.97 -8.82
C ILE A 166 9.95 12.58 -8.62
N SER A 167 11.28 12.46 -8.64
CA SER A 167 11.95 11.18 -8.43
C SER A 167 11.69 10.64 -7.02
N LEU A 168 11.81 11.48 -5.98
CA LEU A 168 11.50 11.10 -4.60
C LEU A 168 10.04 10.63 -4.47
N LEU A 169 9.11 11.37 -5.05
CA LEU A 169 7.68 11.03 -5.01
C LEU A 169 7.36 9.72 -5.72
N ALA A 170 7.89 9.50 -6.92
CA ALA A 170 7.75 8.24 -7.63
C ALA A 170 8.35 7.09 -6.80
N GLY A 171 9.52 7.29 -6.21
CA GLY A 171 10.16 6.32 -5.33
C GLY A 171 9.33 5.99 -4.11
N LEU A 172 8.69 6.98 -3.47
CA LEU A 172 7.80 6.78 -2.33
C LEU A 172 6.53 5.99 -2.71
N PHE A 173 5.93 6.28 -3.87
CA PHE A 173 4.79 5.48 -4.36
C PHE A 173 5.20 4.04 -4.68
N THR A 174 6.38 3.84 -5.28
CA THR A 174 6.94 2.50 -5.48
C THR A 174 7.15 1.78 -4.14
N THR A 175 7.75 2.45 -3.14
CA THR A 175 7.93 1.88 -1.79
C THR A 175 6.59 1.57 -1.12
N LEU A 176 5.57 2.41 -1.29
CA LEU A 176 4.24 2.18 -0.72
C LEU A 176 3.66 0.84 -1.20
N VAL A 177 3.89 0.45 -2.45
CA VAL A 177 3.34 -0.80 -3.01
C VAL A 177 4.29 -1.98 -2.86
N LEU A 178 5.59 -1.76 -3.11
CA LEU A 178 6.62 -2.80 -3.22
C LEU A 178 7.51 -2.95 -2.00
N GLY A 179 7.38 -2.11 -0.98
CA GLY A 179 8.26 -2.15 0.20
C GLY A 179 8.31 -3.54 0.84
N HIS A 180 7.15 -4.16 1.10
CA HIS A 180 7.11 -5.53 1.64
C HIS A 180 7.74 -6.55 0.69
N VAL A 181 7.52 -6.41 -0.62
CA VAL A 181 8.11 -7.29 -1.66
C VAL A 181 9.64 -7.24 -1.62
N TRP A 182 10.22 -6.06 -1.38
CA TRP A 182 11.67 -5.93 -1.31
C TRP A 182 12.29 -6.72 -0.16
N MET A 183 11.57 -6.99 0.92
CA MET A 183 12.09 -7.84 2.01
C MET A 183 12.24 -9.32 1.58
N TRP A 184 11.72 -9.71 0.42
CA TRP A 184 11.79 -11.08 -0.08
C TRP A 184 12.92 -11.27 -1.10
N TRP A 185 13.72 -10.23 -1.36
CA TRP A 185 14.76 -10.23 -2.39
C TRP A 185 15.79 -11.36 -2.31
N PRO A 186 16.27 -11.82 -1.12
CA PRO A 186 17.27 -12.88 -1.10
C PRO A 186 16.68 -14.21 -1.51
N GLY A 187 15.40 -14.45 -1.24
CA GLY A 187 14.71 -15.68 -1.64
C GLY A 187 14.71 -15.85 -3.15
N LEU A 188 14.50 -14.76 -3.89
CA LEU A 188 14.61 -14.75 -5.35
C LEU A 188 16.05 -15.05 -5.82
N LEU A 189 17.06 -14.38 -5.26
CA LEU A 189 18.44 -14.51 -5.75
C LEU A 189 19.12 -15.81 -5.33
N LEU A 190 18.79 -16.33 -4.16
CA LEU A 190 19.37 -17.55 -3.59
C LEU A 190 18.53 -18.79 -3.90
N GLN A 191 17.47 -18.65 -4.71
CA GLN A 191 16.59 -19.74 -5.11
C GLN A 191 15.97 -20.48 -3.93
N ALA A 192 15.52 -19.72 -2.92
CA ALA A 192 14.96 -20.28 -1.71
C ALA A 192 13.57 -20.87 -1.94
N GLU A 193 13.29 -21.98 -1.28
CA GLU A 193 12.03 -22.72 -1.43
C GLU A 193 10.81 -21.86 -1.04
N TYR A 194 10.93 -21.08 0.05
CA TYR A 194 9.86 -20.18 0.51
C TYR A 194 9.43 -19.12 -0.52
N PHE A 195 10.28 -18.83 -1.51
CA PHE A 195 9.96 -17.90 -2.60
C PHE A 195 9.40 -18.62 -3.83
N PHE A 196 9.97 -19.77 -4.24
CA PHE A 196 9.61 -20.44 -5.49
C PHE A 196 8.43 -21.41 -5.35
N TYR A 197 8.20 -21.97 -4.16
CA TYR A 197 7.05 -22.82 -3.84
C TYR A 197 5.99 -22.04 -3.06
N PHE A 198 5.85 -20.76 -3.38
CA PHE A 198 4.90 -19.88 -2.73
C PHE A 198 3.45 -20.29 -3.05
N ASP A 199 2.69 -20.61 -2.00
CA ASP A 199 1.30 -21.05 -2.08
C ASP A 199 0.43 -20.14 -1.21
N LEU A 200 -0.29 -19.23 -1.86
CA LEU A 200 -1.16 -18.26 -1.19
C LEU A 200 -2.54 -18.83 -0.85
N GLY A 201 -2.98 -19.87 -1.57
CA GLY A 201 -4.30 -20.47 -1.42
C GLY A 201 -4.31 -21.77 -0.61
N GLY A 202 -3.16 -22.21 -0.10
CA GLY A 202 -3.04 -23.52 0.55
C GLY A 202 -3.41 -24.68 -0.39
N GLY A 203 -3.07 -24.56 -1.67
CA GLY A 203 -3.24 -25.55 -2.72
C GLY A 203 -4.66 -25.71 -3.26
N ASN A 204 -5.67 -25.39 -2.45
CA ASN A 204 -7.08 -25.65 -2.79
C ASN A 204 -7.83 -24.39 -3.22
N PHE A 205 -7.40 -23.19 -2.82
CA PHE A 205 -8.07 -21.96 -3.24
C PHE A 205 -7.57 -21.42 -4.57
N THR A 206 -6.26 -21.42 -4.80
CA THR A 206 -5.61 -20.76 -5.94
C THR A 206 -5.19 -21.78 -7.00
N SER A 207 -5.30 -21.39 -8.27
CA SER A 207 -4.70 -22.20 -9.36
C SER A 207 -3.18 -21.97 -9.42
N THR A 208 -2.40 -22.96 -9.82
CA THR A 208 -0.92 -22.82 -9.98
C THR A 208 -0.51 -21.63 -10.84
N LEU A 209 -1.27 -21.32 -11.91
CA LEU A 209 -1.00 -20.16 -12.76
C LEU A 209 -1.27 -18.82 -12.04
N TRP A 210 -2.23 -18.79 -11.13
CA TRP A 210 -2.52 -17.62 -10.29
C TRP A 210 -1.34 -17.34 -9.35
N ASP A 211 -0.82 -18.37 -8.67
CA ASP A 211 0.33 -18.24 -7.77
C ASP A 211 1.59 -17.83 -8.54
N TYR A 212 1.83 -18.44 -9.70
CA TYR A 212 2.91 -18.06 -10.61
C TYR A 212 2.83 -16.58 -11.02
N MET A 213 1.65 -16.09 -11.42
CA MET A 213 1.46 -14.69 -11.83
C MET A 213 1.64 -13.71 -10.66
N TRP A 214 1.23 -14.09 -9.46
CA TRP A 214 1.51 -13.31 -8.26
C TRP A 214 3.02 -13.21 -8.02
N MET A 215 3.71 -14.36 -8.06
CA MET A 215 5.15 -14.44 -7.85
C MET A 215 5.96 -13.72 -8.91
N SER A 216 5.54 -13.78 -10.18
CA SER A 216 6.17 -13.00 -11.23
C SER A 216 6.05 -11.49 -10.98
N GLY A 217 4.92 -11.06 -10.38
CA GLY A 217 4.73 -9.71 -9.86
C GLY A 217 5.72 -9.36 -8.73
N TYR A 218 5.98 -10.28 -7.81
CA TYR A 218 7.03 -10.10 -6.79
C TYR A 218 8.42 -9.99 -7.41
N SER A 219 8.76 -10.86 -8.37
CA SER A 219 10.06 -10.86 -9.04
C SER A 219 10.34 -9.54 -9.76
N ILE A 220 9.38 -9.00 -10.52
CA ILE A 220 9.56 -7.67 -11.16
C ILE A 220 9.67 -6.55 -10.11
N GLY A 221 8.94 -6.66 -9.01
CA GLY A 221 9.01 -5.72 -7.90
C GLY A 221 10.38 -5.69 -7.22
N ILE A 222 10.97 -6.87 -6.98
CA ILE A 222 12.34 -7.05 -6.47
C ILE A 222 13.34 -6.48 -7.46
N ALA A 223 13.21 -6.79 -8.75
CA ALA A 223 14.12 -6.29 -9.78
C ALA A 223 14.12 -4.75 -9.84
N ALA A 224 12.94 -4.13 -9.80
CA ALA A 224 12.82 -2.67 -9.73
C ALA A 224 13.46 -2.11 -8.44
N GLY A 225 13.22 -2.73 -7.29
CA GLY A 225 13.82 -2.32 -6.02
C GLY A 225 15.35 -2.40 -6.03
N LEU A 226 15.91 -3.52 -6.52
CA LEU A 226 17.36 -3.71 -6.66
C LEU A 226 17.96 -2.66 -7.59
N ALA A 227 17.32 -2.38 -8.72
CA ALA A 227 17.76 -1.31 -9.62
C ALA A 227 17.72 0.08 -8.94
N MET A 228 16.69 0.35 -8.13
CA MET A 228 16.57 1.62 -7.38
C MET A 228 17.68 1.77 -6.33
N ILE A 229 17.92 0.76 -5.49
CA ILE A 229 18.97 0.83 -4.46
C ILE A 229 20.36 0.88 -5.07
N CYS A 230 20.66 0.11 -6.11
CA CYS A 230 21.93 0.20 -6.84
C CYS A 230 22.15 1.61 -7.40
N THR A 231 21.10 2.21 -7.97
CA THR A 231 21.17 3.59 -8.49
C THR A 231 21.42 4.61 -7.38
N GLU A 232 20.73 4.51 -6.24
CA GLU A 232 20.94 5.45 -5.13
C GLU A 232 22.31 5.28 -4.48
N VAL A 233 22.80 4.04 -4.33
CA VAL A 233 24.16 3.77 -3.82
C VAL A 233 25.20 4.36 -4.77
N TYR A 234 25.06 4.12 -6.09
CA TYR A 234 25.95 4.68 -7.09
C TYR A 234 25.98 6.21 -7.07
N LEU A 235 24.81 6.86 -7.05
CA LEU A 235 24.73 8.33 -7.01
C LEU A 235 25.26 8.90 -5.70
N THR A 236 25.05 8.21 -4.57
CA THR A 236 25.57 8.62 -3.26
C THR A 236 27.10 8.54 -3.21
N ILE A 237 27.70 7.48 -3.77
CA ILE A 237 29.16 7.36 -3.90
C ILE A 237 29.72 8.50 -4.76
N ASN A 238 28.98 8.93 -5.77
CA ASN A 238 29.33 10.06 -6.64
C ASN A 238 28.94 11.44 -6.06
N GLY A 239 28.56 11.52 -4.78
CA GLY A 239 28.33 12.78 -4.06
C GLY A 239 26.92 13.37 -4.16
N ASP A 240 25.96 12.66 -4.75
CA ASP A 240 24.57 13.12 -4.91
C ASP A 240 23.59 12.21 -4.16
N SER A 241 23.60 12.33 -2.83
CA SER A 241 22.74 11.56 -1.94
C SER A 241 21.28 12.05 -1.97
N ASN A 242 20.35 11.10 -1.91
CA ASN A 242 18.91 11.35 -1.82
C ASN A 242 18.32 10.72 -0.56
N LYS A 243 17.31 11.37 0.03
CA LYS A 243 16.60 10.88 1.22
C LYS A 243 15.97 9.50 1.00
N LEU A 244 15.64 9.15 -0.25
CA LEU A 244 15.08 7.86 -0.61
C LEU A 244 16.00 6.69 -0.21
N LEU A 245 17.33 6.85 -0.27
CA LEU A 245 18.27 5.79 0.11
C LEU A 245 18.04 5.31 1.55
N TYR A 246 17.83 6.25 2.49
CA TYR A 246 17.54 5.92 3.89
C TYR A 246 16.22 5.20 4.08
N ILE A 247 15.27 5.36 3.15
CA ILE A 247 13.99 4.65 3.15
C ILE A 247 14.16 3.25 2.57
N LEU A 248 14.96 3.09 1.50
CA LEU A 248 15.17 1.80 0.84
C LEU A 248 16.01 0.83 1.68
N LEU A 249 17.10 1.32 2.29
CA LEU A 249 18.07 0.48 3.00
C LEU A 249 17.45 -0.45 4.05
N PRO A 250 16.54 0.00 4.94
CA PRO A 250 15.90 -0.87 5.91
C PRO A 250 15.19 -2.08 5.29
N TYR A 251 14.47 -1.92 4.18
CA TYR A 251 13.77 -3.02 3.52
C TYR A 251 14.73 -4.11 3.01
N PHE A 252 15.86 -3.70 2.42
CA PHE A 252 16.85 -4.65 1.91
C PHE A 252 17.63 -5.32 3.03
N ILE A 253 17.96 -4.61 4.10
CA ILE A 253 18.61 -5.17 5.29
C ILE A 253 17.69 -6.17 5.98
N LEU A 254 16.41 -5.81 6.18
CA LEU A 254 15.41 -6.72 6.73
C LEU A 254 15.26 -7.96 5.85
N GLY A 255 15.39 -7.85 4.53
CA GLY A 255 15.37 -9.02 3.67
C GLY A 255 16.50 -10.02 3.97
N ILE A 256 17.72 -9.55 4.21
CA ILE A 256 18.86 -10.41 4.58
C ILE A 256 18.57 -11.16 5.89
N VAL A 257 18.07 -10.45 6.90
CA VAL A 257 17.71 -11.06 8.18
C VAL A 257 16.56 -12.06 7.98
N GLY A 258 15.57 -11.69 7.16
CA GLY A 258 14.42 -12.52 6.85
C GLY A 258 14.77 -13.80 6.13
N PHE A 259 15.79 -13.80 5.26
CA PHE A 259 16.28 -15.01 4.62
C PHE A 259 16.74 -16.06 5.64
N SER A 260 17.51 -15.64 6.66
CA SER A 260 17.94 -16.54 7.73
C SER A 260 16.76 -17.08 8.54
N VAL A 261 15.71 -16.28 8.74
CA VAL A 261 14.51 -16.69 9.46
C VAL A 261 13.68 -17.67 8.63
N TYR A 262 13.34 -17.33 7.38
CA TYR A 262 12.51 -18.16 6.51
C TYR A 262 13.19 -19.45 6.04
N THR A 263 14.53 -19.50 5.96
CA THR A 263 15.22 -20.74 5.57
C THR A 263 15.39 -21.71 6.74
N ALA A 264 15.33 -21.22 7.98
CA ALA A 264 15.46 -22.05 9.17
C ALA A 264 14.20 -22.89 9.46
N TYR A 265 13.06 -22.50 8.88
CA TYR A 265 11.78 -23.16 9.04
C TYR A 265 11.22 -23.37 7.64
N ASP A 266 11.13 -24.62 7.22
CA ASP A 266 10.78 -25.10 5.87
C ASP A 266 9.32 -24.77 5.47
N ASP A 267 8.90 -23.51 5.64
CA ASP A 267 7.53 -23.04 5.54
C ASP A 267 7.44 -21.84 4.59
N ALA A 268 6.61 -21.98 3.56
CA ALA A 268 6.25 -20.90 2.65
C ALA A 268 5.38 -19.90 3.41
N GLY A 269 5.96 -18.75 3.79
CA GLY A 269 5.48 -17.83 4.84
C GLY A 269 4.08 -17.18 4.72
N PHE A 270 3.17 -17.66 3.88
CA PHE A 270 1.82 -17.10 3.68
C PHE A 270 0.69 -18.14 3.74
N VAL A 271 0.82 -19.22 4.50
CA VAL A 271 -0.30 -20.17 4.66
C VAL A 271 -1.40 -19.55 5.53
N ILE A 272 -2.65 -19.58 5.02
CA ILE A 272 -3.88 -19.14 5.71
C ILE A 272 -4.27 -20.08 6.88
N ASN A 273 -3.53 -21.18 7.10
CA ASN A 273 -3.91 -22.20 8.08
C ASN A 273 -2.77 -23.09 8.62
N SER A 274 -1.49 -22.78 8.40
CA SER A 274 -0.40 -23.54 9.04
C SER A 274 -0.14 -23.00 10.45
N GLN A 275 0.14 -23.90 11.39
CA GLN A 275 0.71 -23.56 12.69
C GLN A 275 2.09 -22.95 12.47
N LYS A 276 2.16 -21.65 12.15
CA LYS A 276 3.41 -20.91 12.11
C LYS A 276 4.08 -21.07 13.47
N THR A 277 5.38 -21.40 13.47
CA THR A 277 6.17 -21.31 14.69
C THR A 277 6.14 -19.87 15.21
N ASP A 278 6.18 -19.68 16.53
CA ASP A 278 6.09 -18.35 17.17
C ASP A 278 7.04 -17.33 16.50
N ILE A 279 8.25 -17.76 16.11
CA ILE A 279 9.26 -16.90 15.49
C ILE A 279 8.88 -16.46 14.06
N LEU A 280 8.38 -17.36 13.21
CA LEU A 280 7.93 -17.01 11.86
C LEU A 280 6.76 -16.04 11.89
N GLN A 281 5.83 -16.26 12.82
CA GLN A 281 4.70 -15.36 13.02
C GLN A 281 5.16 -13.98 13.46
N ILE A 282 6.03 -13.90 14.49
CA ILE A 282 6.62 -12.62 14.96
C ILE A 282 7.34 -11.91 13.81
N TRP A 283 8.11 -12.64 12.99
CA TRP A 283 8.82 -12.06 11.86
C TRP A 283 7.88 -11.51 10.79
N SER A 284 6.83 -12.26 10.43
CA SER A 284 5.80 -11.82 9.48
C SER A 284 5.05 -10.58 9.99
N VAL A 285 4.76 -10.53 11.29
CA VAL A 285 4.13 -9.38 11.93
C VAL A 285 5.05 -8.15 11.84
N PHE A 286 6.35 -8.33 12.13
CA PHE A 286 7.35 -7.25 12.08
C PHE A 286 7.65 -6.72 10.69
N THR A 287 7.53 -7.55 9.66
CA THR A 287 7.89 -7.19 8.29
C THR A 287 6.66 -6.79 7.48
N THR A 288 5.90 -7.78 7.04
CA THR A 288 4.81 -7.63 6.07
C THR A 288 3.62 -6.89 6.69
N ASN A 289 3.19 -7.31 7.89
CA ASN A 289 2.01 -6.70 8.51
C ASN A 289 2.29 -5.27 8.94
N LEU A 290 3.44 -5.00 9.58
CA LEU A 290 3.87 -3.64 9.91
C LEU A 290 3.93 -2.73 8.68
N HIS A 291 4.41 -3.24 7.54
CA HIS A 291 4.41 -2.45 6.31
C HIS A 291 2.98 -2.10 5.86
N PHE A 292 2.07 -3.08 5.87
CA PHE A 292 0.68 -2.90 5.44
C PHE A 292 -0.14 -2.01 6.37
N THR A 293 0.02 -2.16 7.69
CA THR A 293 -0.82 -1.48 8.68
C THR A 293 -0.27 -0.12 9.09
N ILE A 294 1.05 0.07 9.08
CA ILE A 294 1.71 1.30 9.58
C ILE A 294 2.50 2.01 8.49
N ALA A 295 3.46 1.32 7.85
CA ALA A 295 4.40 2.02 6.96
C ALA A 295 3.70 2.66 5.75
N ARG A 296 2.72 1.97 5.15
CA ARG A 296 1.93 2.50 4.02
C ARG A 296 1.18 3.79 4.37
N PRO A 297 0.37 3.85 5.45
CA PRO A 297 -0.24 5.10 5.91
C PRO A 297 0.77 6.23 6.18
N ILE A 298 1.92 5.92 6.79
CA ILE A 298 2.99 6.91 7.03
C ILE A 298 3.53 7.48 5.73
N ILE A 299 3.87 6.61 4.77
CA ILE A 299 4.39 7.03 3.45
C ILE A 299 3.36 7.89 2.72
N ALA A 300 2.08 7.51 2.73
CA ALA A 300 1.05 8.30 2.07
C ALA A 300 0.79 9.64 2.75
N MET A 301 0.78 9.70 4.07
CA MET A 301 0.67 10.97 4.79
C MET A 301 1.86 11.88 4.49
N TYR A 302 3.07 11.31 4.44
CA TYR A 302 4.24 12.04 4.01
C TYR A 302 4.07 12.59 2.59
N ILE A 303 3.57 11.78 1.65
CA ILE A 303 3.28 12.23 0.28
C ILE A 303 2.28 13.39 0.28
N LEU A 304 1.17 13.24 0.99
CA LEU A 304 0.10 14.23 1.01
C LEU A 304 0.54 15.58 1.59
N LEU A 305 1.32 15.56 2.68
CA LEU A 305 1.82 16.76 3.34
C LEU A 305 2.98 17.39 2.56
N LYS A 306 4.02 16.60 2.25
CA LYS A 306 5.27 17.10 1.67
C LYS A 306 5.06 17.68 0.27
N PHE A 307 4.15 17.10 -0.52
CA PHE A 307 3.87 17.53 -1.89
C PHE A 307 2.62 18.40 -2.00
N GLY A 308 2.14 18.96 -0.88
CA GLY A 308 1.10 20.00 -0.89
C GLY A 308 -0.27 19.55 -1.40
N LEU A 309 -0.63 18.27 -1.23
CA LEU A 309 -1.92 17.75 -1.69
C LEU A 309 -3.08 18.18 -0.77
N PHE A 310 -2.81 18.80 0.38
CA PHE A 310 -3.78 19.50 1.22
C PHE A 310 -3.40 20.98 1.34
N ASP A 311 -4.41 21.83 1.41
CA ASP A 311 -4.21 23.24 1.77
C ASP A 311 -4.21 23.37 3.30
N ILE A 312 -3.12 23.92 3.85
CA ILE A 312 -2.91 24.09 5.28
C ILE A 312 -2.97 25.58 5.60
N ASN A 313 -4.16 26.03 5.99
CA ASN A 313 -4.45 27.38 6.45
C ASN A 313 -4.84 27.34 7.94
N GLU A 314 -5.15 28.49 8.54
CA GLU A 314 -5.46 28.55 9.98
C GLU A 314 -6.67 27.67 10.38
N GLU A 315 -7.63 27.46 9.47
CA GLU A 315 -8.80 26.61 9.72
C GLU A 315 -8.49 25.11 9.60
N THR A 316 -7.62 24.72 8.67
CA THR A 316 -7.31 23.30 8.40
C THR A 316 -6.09 22.79 9.16
N LYS A 317 -5.24 23.69 9.67
CA LYS A 317 -4.06 23.36 10.47
C LYS A 317 -4.36 22.48 11.70
N PRO A 318 -5.42 22.73 12.50
CA PRO A 318 -5.74 21.86 13.64
C PRO A 318 -6.05 20.43 13.22
N MET A 319 -6.72 20.27 12.07
CA MET A 319 -7.11 18.97 11.53
C MET A 319 -5.90 18.20 11.00
N ALA A 320 -5.01 18.87 10.26
CA ALA A 320 -3.76 18.28 9.78
C ALA A 320 -2.83 17.90 10.95
N LYS A 321 -2.76 18.72 12.00
CA LYS A 321 -2.03 18.41 13.25
C LYS A 321 -2.62 17.15 13.93
N MET A 322 -3.94 17.10 14.07
CA MET A 322 -4.63 15.92 14.65
C MET A 322 -4.31 14.63 13.88
N MET A 323 -4.32 14.67 12.54
CA MET A 323 -3.96 13.52 11.71
C MET A 323 -2.52 13.03 11.96
N SER A 324 -1.57 13.96 12.03
CA SER A 324 -0.17 13.64 12.35
C SER A 324 -0.02 13.04 13.75
N ILE A 325 -0.76 13.56 14.74
CA ILE A 325 -0.79 13.01 16.11
C ILE A 325 -1.34 11.58 16.11
N ILE A 326 -2.50 11.34 15.48
CA ILE A 326 -3.11 10.01 15.39
C ILE A 326 -2.13 9.02 14.77
N LEU A 327 -1.47 9.42 13.68
CA LEU A 327 -0.49 8.58 13.00
C LEU A 327 0.71 8.22 13.89
N ILE A 328 1.31 9.20 14.57
CA ILE A 328 2.46 8.96 15.45
C ILE A 328 2.06 8.12 16.66
N VAL A 329 0.94 8.42 17.30
CA VAL A 329 0.45 7.70 18.48
C VAL A 329 0.16 6.24 18.13
N VAL A 330 -0.55 6.01 17.02
CA VAL A 330 -0.87 4.64 16.59
C VAL A 330 0.38 3.90 16.14
N ALA A 331 1.25 4.51 15.32
CA ALA A 331 2.50 3.89 14.90
C ALA A 331 3.38 3.54 16.10
N THR A 332 3.49 4.44 17.08
CA THR A 332 4.24 4.20 18.33
C THR A 332 3.62 3.06 19.14
N SER A 333 2.29 3.05 19.29
CA SER A 333 1.56 1.99 20.00
C SER A 333 1.83 0.63 19.39
N ALA A 334 1.74 0.52 18.06
CA ALA A 334 1.92 -0.74 17.36
C ALA A 334 3.39 -1.18 17.30
N ILE A 335 4.35 -0.26 17.18
CA ILE A 335 5.79 -0.57 17.35
C ILE A 335 6.05 -1.12 18.77
N LEU A 336 5.37 -0.58 19.78
CA LEU A 336 5.56 -1.03 21.16
C LEU A 336 4.91 -2.37 21.44
N GLU A 337 3.71 -2.61 20.92
CA GLU A 337 3.07 -3.93 20.93
C GLU A 337 4.02 -4.96 20.31
N LEU A 338 4.68 -4.59 19.21
CA LEU A 338 5.67 -5.44 18.57
C LEU A 338 6.95 -5.65 19.39
N VAL A 339 7.47 -4.61 20.03
CA VAL A 339 8.62 -4.74 20.93
C VAL A 339 8.29 -5.63 22.13
N GLN A 340 7.06 -5.54 22.67
CA GLN A 340 6.58 -6.41 23.74
C GLN A 340 6.45 -7.87 23.30
N ALA A 341 6.06 -8.11 22.05
CA ALA A 341 6.00 -9.45 21.48
C ALA A 341 7.39 -10.09 21.32
N VAL A 342 8.41 -9.30 20.97
CA VAL A 342 9.79 -9.78 20.79
C VAL A 342 10.54 -9.88 22.12
N ILE A 343 10.35 -8.91 23.01
CA ILE A 343 11.04 -8.84 24.30
C ILE A 343 9.99 -8.89 25.39
N PRO A 344 9.93 -9.96 26.21
CA PRO A 344 9.01 -10.04 27.33
C PRO A 344 9.42 -9.05 28.43
N ILE A 345 9.05 -7.79 28.27
CA ILE A 345 9.30 -6.70 29.22
C ILE A 345 8.12 -6.63 30.20
N ASN A 346 8.40 -6.37 31.48
CA ASN A 346 7.37 -6.12 32.48
C ASN A 346 6.42 -4.98 32.04
N GLN A 347 5.11 -5.18 32.17
CA GLN A 347 4.06 -4.22 31.79
C GLN A 347 4.28 -2.81 32.37
N MET A 348 4.80 -2.68 33.59
CA MET A 348 5.09 -1.36 34.18
C MET A 348 6.24 -0.63 33.48
N ILE A 349 7.29 -1.36 33.08
CA ILE A 349 8.42 -0.79 32.35
C ILE A 349 7.99 -0.44 30.93
N SER A 350 7.16 -1.28 30.31
CA SER A 350 6.64 -1.01 28.98
C SER A 350 5.70 0.21 28.96
N ALA A 351 4.84 0.36 29.97
CA ALA A 351 4.01 1.55 30.14
C ALA A 351 4.84 2.82 30.38
N ALA A 352 5.94 2.72 31.14
CA ALA A 352 6.87 3.83 31.34
C ALA A 352 7.60 4.22 30.04
N LEU A 353 8.09 3.23 29.27
CA LEU A 353 8.67 3.43 27.95
C LEU A 353 7.66 4.04 26.97
N LEU A 354 6.41 3.59 27.00
CA LEU A 354 5.30 4.15 26.22
C LEU A 354 5.10 5.63 26.56
N GLY A 355 5.05 5.99 27.84
CA GLY A 355 4.95 7.39 28.27
C GLY A 355 6.10 8.25 27.77
N ILE A 356 7.34 7.73 27.80
CA ILE A 356 8.54 8.41 27.30
C ILE A 356 8.47 8.57 25.78
N ILE A 357 8.21 7.50 25.03
CA ILE A 357 8.19 7.53 23.56
C ILE A 357 7.03 8.38 23.06
N ILE A 358 5.86 8.35 23.71
CA ILE A 358 4.75 9.26 23.38
C ILE A 358 5.14 10.71 23.67
N ALA A 359 5.76 11.01 24.81
CA ALA A 359 6.19 12.38 25.13
C ALA A 359 7.23 12.92 24.13
N PHE A 360 8.21 12.09 23.75
CA PHE A 360 9.16 12.44 22.68
C PHE A 360 8.48 12.52 21.31
N GLY A 361 7.55 11.62 21.02
CA GLY A 361 6.75 11.59 19.79
C GLY A 361 5.93 12.87 19.62
N ILE A 362 5.32 13.38 20.70
CA ILE A 362 4.56 14.64 20.70
C ILE A 362 5.49 15.85 20.51
N GLY A 363 6.65 15.90 21.19
CA GLY A 363 7.62 16.98 20.98
C GLY A 363 8.23 17.00 19.59
N TRP A 364 8.46 15.80 19.01
CA TRP A 364 8.94 15.63 17.66
C TRP A 364 7.86 15.90 16.60
N GLU A 365 6.58 15.66 16.93
CA GLU A 365 5.41 15.93 16.08
C GLU A 365 5.34 17.40 15.69
N GLU A 366 5.36 18.32 16.65
CA GLU A 366 5.18 19.73 16.36
C GLU A 366 6.31 20.29 15.49
N LYS A 367 7.55 19.85 15.73
CA LYS A 367 8.70 20.23 14.91
C LYS A 367 8.63 19.61 13.51
N SER A 368 8.25 18.34 13.41
CA SER A 368 8.19 17.62 12.14
C SER A 368 7.02 18.09 11.28
N PHE A 369 5.84 18.28 11.86
CA PHE A 369 4.67 18.84 11.21
C PHE A 369 4.97 20.25 10.70
N ASN A 370 5.49 21.14 11.56
CA ASN A 370 5.84 22.49 11.11
C ASN A 370 6.87 22.45 9.97
N ASN A 371 7.90 21.59 10.03
CA ASN A 371 8.85 21.43 8.93
C ASN A 371 8.22 20.89 7.64
N LEU A 372 7.32 19.91 7.72
CA LEU A 372 6.65 19.32 6.56
C LEU A 372 5.71 20.31 5.88
N VAL A 373 5.00 21.13 6.66
CA VAL A 373 4.06 22.15 6.14
C VAL A 373 4.78 23.37 5.59
N SER A 374 5.82 23.87 6.28
CA SER A 374 6.56 25.06 5.87
C SER A 374 7.52 24.83 4.69
N ASN A 375 7.91 23.58 4.44
CA ASN A 375 8.83 23.20 3.37
C ASN A 375 8.13 22.27 2.39
N GLN A 376 7.12 22.77 1.69
CA GLN A 376 6.48 22.02 0.60
C GLN A 376 7.47 21.82 -0.55
N ALA A 377 7.41 20.64 -1.16
CA ALA A 377 8.26 20.24 -2.28
C ALA A 377 7.52 20.45 -3.61
N PRO A 378 7.71 21.59 -4.31
CA PRO A 378 7.09 21.79 -5.61
C PRO A 378 7.64 20.78 -6.61
N ILE A 379 6.78 20.29 -7.49
CA ILE A 379 7.12 19.32 -8.54
C ILE A 379 7.02 19.91 -9.96
N ARG A 380 6.57 21.17 -10.09
CA ARG A 380 6.32 21.83 -11.39
C ARG A 380 7.35 22.91 -11.72
N ASP A 381 7.99 23.48 -10.71
CA ASP A 381 8.84 24.66 -10.87
C ASP A 381 10.05 24.33 -11.74
N GLY A 382 10.23 25.10 -12.82
CA GLY A 382 11.33 24.90 -13.76
C GLY A 382 11.25 23.62 -14.61
N ILE A 383 10.13 22.89 -14.59
CA ILE A 383 9.89 21.74 -15.48
C ILE A 383 9.17 22.20 -16.75
N ASP A 384 9.55 21.63 -17.88
CA ASP A 384 8.89 21.88 -19.17
C ASP A 384 7.39 21.54 -19.09
N LYS A 385 6.54 22.51 -19.47
CA LYS A 385 5.08 22.41 -19.48
C LYS A 385 4.57 21.16 -20.22
N LYS A 386 5.34 20.60 -21.16
CA LYS A 386 4.98 19.35 -21.83
C LYS A 386 4.73 18.18 -20.87
N TRP A 387 5.40 18.16 -19.71
CA TRP A 387 5.23 17.10 -18.70
C TRP A 387 3.97 17.26 -17.87
N PHE A 388 3.39 18.47 -17.83
CA PHE A 388 2.20 18.81 -17.06
C PHE A 388 1.15 19.46 -17.97
N PRO A 389 0.40 18.67 -18.76
CA PRO A 389 -0.66 19.20 -19.61
C PRO A 389 -1.77 19.81 -18.76
N GLU A 390 -2.23 20.99 -19.18
CA GLU A 390 -3.35 21.68 -18.54
C GLU A 390 -4.67 21.10 -19.08
N ILE A 391 -5.40 20.38 -18.22
CA ILE A 391 -6.71 19.81 -18.54
C ILE A 391 -7.74 20.41 -17.59
N SER A 392 -8.76 21.06 -18.15
CA SER A 392 -9.87 21.60 -17.37
C SER A 392 -10.89 20.50 -17.07
N ILE A 393 -10.87 19.95 -15.85
CA ILE A 393 -11.87 19.00 -15.36
C ILE A 393 -12.73 19.70 -14.31
N PRO A 394 -14.05 19.86 -14.53
CA PRO A 394 -14.91 20.49 -13.55
C PRO A 394 -14.91 19.72 -12.23
N ARG A 395 -14.81 20.44 -11.10
CA ARG A 395 -14.66 19.83 -9.77
C ARG A 395 -15.81 18.89 -9.39
N LYS A 396 -17.00 19.15 -9.92
CA LYS A 396 -18.18 18.27 -9.80
C LYS A 396 -17.88 16.82 -10.23
N TYR A 397 -17.05 16.61 -11.25
CA TYR A 397 -16.69 15.26 -11.69
C TYR A 397 -15.67 14.59 -10.76
N ILE A 398 -14.78 15.37 -10.16
CA ILE A 398 -13.80 14.84 -9.20
C ILE A 398 -14.51 14.42 -7.92
N ASN A 399 -15.47 15.23 -7.43
CA ASN A 399 -16.28 14.88 -6.26
C ASN A 399 -17.18 13.64 -6.49
N ARG A 400 -17.47 13.28 -7.75
CA ARG A 400 -18.22 12.06 -8.06
C ARG A 400 -17.39 10.78 -7.87
N ILE A 401 -16.06 10.87 -7.80
CA ILE A 401 -15.19 9.73 -7.50
C ILE A 401 -15.52 9.18 -6.11
N ASP A 402 -15.72 10.08 -5.15
CA ASP A 402 -16.08 9.70 -3.77
C ASP A 402 -17.42 8.95 -3.73
N LEU A 403 -18.42 9.42 -4.50
CA LEU A 403 -19.72 8.75 -4.60
C LEU A 403 -19.59 7.39 -5.31
N ALA A 404 -18.81 7.31 -6.38
CA ALA A 404 -18.59 6.06 -7.10
C ALA A 404 -17.90 5.02 -6.21
N CYS A 405 -16.92 5.43 -5.40
CA CYS A 405 -16.27 4.56 -4.42
C CYS A 405 -17.25 4.11 -3.34
N LEU A 406 -18.09 4.99 -2.80
CA LEU A 406 -19.12 4.63 -1.83
C LEU A 406 -20.10 3.61 -2.40
N VAL A 407 -20.59 3.83 -3.62
CA VAL A 407 -21.49 2.91 -4.32
C VAL A 407 -20.80 1.55 -4.53
N TYR A 408 -19.53 1.54 -4.93
CA TYR A 408 -18.77 0.29 -5.05
C TYR A 408 -18.69 -0.44 -3.70
N CYS A 409 -18.36 0.24 -2.60
CA CYS A 409 -18.31 -0.39 -1.28
C CYS A 409 -19.66 -1.00 -0.86
N LEU A 410 -20.77 -0.33 -1.17
CA LEU A 410 -22.11 -0.87 -0.91
C LEU A 410 -22.43 -2.10 -1.77
N ILE A 411 -22.03 -2.09 -3.04
CA ILE A 411 -22.18 -3.24 -3.93
C ILE A 411 -21.31 -4.40 -3.44
N SER A 412 -20.06 -4.16 -3.04
CA SER A 412 -19.17 -5.18 -2.48
C SER A 412 -19.75 -5.82 -1.21
N LEU A 413 -20.39 -5.04 -0.34
CA LEU A 413 -21.10 -5.60 0.83
C LEU A 413 -22.24 -6.55 0.42
N LEU A 414 -23.01 -6.19 -0.62
CA LEU A 414 -24.06 -7.04 -1.14
C LEU A 414 -23.49 -8.31 -1.80
N VAL A 415 -22.41 -8.17 -2.57
CA VAL A 415 -21.73 -9.30 -3.24
C VAL A 415 -21.15 -10.26 -2.20
N ALA A 416 -20.48 -9.74 -1.17
CA ALA A 416 -19.98 -10.53 -0.05
C ALA A 416 -21.10 -11.31 0.66
N PHE A 417 -22.26 -10.67 0.86
CA PHE A 417 -23.44 -11.33 1.44
C PHE A 417 -23.96 -12.46 0.54
N VAL A 418 -24.07 -12.22 -0.77
CA VAL A 418 -24.51 -13.25 -1.73
C VAL A 418 -23.54 -14.43 -1.78
N ILE A 419 -22.24 -14.16 -1.81
CA ILE A 419 -21.20 -15.21 -1.84
C ILE A 419 -21.25 -16.07 -0.58
N TRP A 420 -21.50 -15.45 0.59
CA TRP A 420 -21.68 -16.18 1.84
C TRP A 420 -22.93 -17.05 1.83
N GLU A 421 -24.10 -16.49 1.49
CA GLU A 421 -25.36 -17.25 1.47
C GLU A 421 -25.40 -18.38 0.42
N MET A 422 -24.59 -18.26 -0.63
CA MET A 422 -24.49 -19.27 -1.68
C MET A 422 -23.35 -20.28 -1.46
N ASP A 423 -22.57 -20.14 -0.39
CA ASP A 423 -21.39 -20.97 -0.07
C ASP A 423 -20.39 -21.11 -1.23
N ILE A 424 -20.26 -20.06 -2.05
CA ILE A 424 -19.46 -20.11 -3.30
C ILE A 424 -17.99 -20.41 -3.00
N LEU A 425 -17.41 -19.76 -2.00
CA LEU A 425 -15.99 -19.96 -1.66
C LEU A 425 -15.74 -21.36 -1.10
N LEU A 426 -16.67 -21.88 -0.29
CA LEU A 426 -16.60 -23.23 0.23
C LEU A 426 -16.67 -24.28 -0.89
N GLN A 427 -17.57 -24.10 -1.86
CA GLN A 427 -17.69 -24.98 -3.02
C GLN A 427 -16.40 -25.01 -3.84
N ILE A 428 -15.80 -23.84 -4.13
CA ILE A 428 -14.54 -23.73 -4.85
C ILE A 428 -13.42 -24.49 -4.13
N ALA A 429 -13.32 -24.32 -2.80
CA ALA A 429 -12.31 -25.01 -2.00
C ALA A 429 -12.46 -26.53 -2.07
N ILE A 430 -13.70 -27.03 -2.02
CA ILE A 430 -14.00 -28.47 -2.10
C ILE A 430 -13.69 -29.02 -3.50
N GLU A 431 -14.18 -28.36 -4.56
CA GLU A 431 -14.01 -28.81 -5.94
C GLU A 431 -12.54 -28.92 -6.34
N ARG A 432 -11.73 -27.93 -5.95
CA ARG A 432 -10.29 -27.90 -6.26
C ARG A 432 -9.49 -28.80 -5.34
N GLY A 433 -9.88 -28.92 -4.07
CA GLY A 433 -9.29 -29.91 -3.15
C GLY A 433 -9.46 -31.34 -3.66
N ALA A 434 -10.64 -31.68 -4.18
CA ALA A 434 -10.90 -33.01 -4.75
C ALA A 434 -10.12 -33.31 -6.05
N GLN A 435 -9.66 -32.28 -6.77
CA GLN A 435 -8.82 -32.44 -7.97
C GLN A 435 -7.34 -32.69 -7.63
N ASN A 436 -6.88 -32.31 -6.44
CA ASN A 436 -5.49 -32.50 -6.00
C ASN A 436 -5.23 -33.90 -5.40
N ASP A 437 -6.29 -34.66 -5.08
CA ASP A 437 -6.21 -36.03 -4.52
C ASP A 437 -6.28 -37.14 -5.61
N LEU A 438 -6.38 -36.78 -6.90
CA LEU A 438 -6.34 -37.66 -8.08
C LEU A 438 -5.02 -37.52 -8.83
#